data_AF-E1YKT8-F1
#
_entry.id   AF-E1YKT8-F1
#
_cell.length_a   1.000
_cell.length_b   1.000
_cell.length_c   1.000
_cell.angle_alpha   90.00
_cell.angle_beta   90.00
_cell.angle_gamma   90.00
#
_symmetry.space_group_name_H-M   'P 1'
#
loop_
_entity.id
_entity.type
_entity.pdbx_description
1 polymer ?
#
loop_
_entity_poly.entity_id
_entity_poly.type
_entity_poly.pdbx_seq_one_letter_code
_entity_poly.pdbx_strand_id
1 'polypeptide(L)'
;MKKKLCISLIVAVMAIYGCSFAPKYSKPQISLPSEPASVTDNTSTINTNWWENFGDENLNLLIEEALKNNDDLKLAVARIEEARSRLGFAKADRYPVINANGTASRQKTSTEASFFGGAYINNYFSLSADVAYELDLWGKIKNRKEAALSALLSTKAGKDALQLSLISNVATVYFNLVSLGRQLQTTENILTSYKEIYEFRQKQYKHGVLDEMVVQQAKAQYDSVRILLENLKEQDAILKSTLSLLLGRTPKEIFDNLHNINHKLPEPIVVPAMLPSKLLESRPDIMQAEEI
;
A
#
# COMPACT_ATOMS: atom_id res chain seq x y z
N MET A 1 46.56 -49.44 -9.25
CA MET A 1 45.09 -49.46 -9.03
C MET A 1 44.60 -48.29 -8.18
N LYS A 2 45.25 -47.93 -7.06
CA LYS A 2 44.83 -46.81 -6.17
C LYS A 2 44.72 -45.42 -6.84
N LYS A 3 45.62 -45.05 -7.78
CA LYS A 3 45.56 -43.77 -8.52
C LYS A 3 44.37 -43.67 -9.49
N LYS A 4 44.01 -44.76 -10.18
CA LYS A 4 42.84 -44.79 -11.09
C LYS A 4 41.51 -44.70 -10.32
N LEU A 5 41.46 -45.29 -9.13
CA LEU A 5 40.30 -45.19 -8.22
C LEU A 5 40.11 -43.75 -7.68
N CYS A 6 41.20 -43.05 -7.33
CA CYS A 6 41.13 -41.66 -6.87
C CYS A 6 40.69 -40.69 -7.97
N ILE A 7 41.18 -40.87 -9.22
CA ILE A 7 40.77 -40.03 -10.35
C ILE A 7 39.29 -40.27 -10.70
N SER A 8 38.83 -41.52 -10.67
CA SER A 8 37.40 -41.85 -10.85
C SER A 8 36.52 -41.22 -9.78
N LEU A 9 36.97 -41.18 -8.52
CA LEU A 9 36.24 -40.56 -7.41
C LEU A 9 36.19 -39.04 -7.56
N ILE A 10 37.29 -38.40 -7.98
CA ILE A 10 37.35 -36.94 -8.21
C ILE A 10 36.44 -36.53 -9.38
N VAL A 11 36.44 -37.28 -10.49
CA VAL A 11 35.55 -37.02 -11.64
C VAL A 11 34.08 -37.24 -11.26
N ALA A 12 33.77 -38.26 -10.46
CA ALA A 12 32.42 -38.48 -9.93
C ALA A 12 31.98 -37.33 -9.00
N VAL A 13 32.87 -36.82 -8.14
CA VAL A 13 32.57 -35.66 -7.26
C VAL A 13 32.41 -34.36 -8.06
N MET A 14 33.19 -34.17 -9.13
CA MET A 14 33.06 -33.00 -10.02
C MET A 14 31.76 -33.05 -10.87
N ALA A 15 31.28 -34.24 -11.22
CA ALA A 15 30.01 -34.44 -11.92
C ALA A 15 28.77 -34.16 -11.03
N ILE A 16 28.94 -34.08 -9.69
CA ILE A 16 27.87 -33.77 -8.73
C ILE A 16 27.85 -32.27 -8.37
N TYR A 17 28.69 -31.43 -8.98
CA TYR A 17 28.49 -29.98 -8.91
C TYR A 17 27.20 -29.62 -9.65
N GLY A 18 26.10 -29.55 -8.88
CA GLY A 18 24.80 -29.22 -9.41
C GLY A 18 24.79 -27.84 -10.05
N CYS A 19 24.67 -27.79 -11.36
CA CYS A 19 24.51 -26.55 -12.10
C CYS A 19 23.08 -26.03 -11.90
N SER A 20 22.94 -24.74 -11.56
CA SER A 20 21.65 -24.06 -11.71
C SER A 20 21.45 -23.72 -13.19
N PHE A 21 20.29 -24.08 -13.74
CA PHE A 21 19.89 -23.70 -15.10
C PHE A 21 19.12 -22.37 -15.17
N ALA A 22 18.95 -21.68 -14.04
CA ALA A 22 18.33 -20.35 -14.06
C ALA A 22 19.27 -19.35 -14.76
N PRO A 23 18.75 -18.46 -15.62
CA PRO A 23 19.54 -17.36 -16.15
C PRO A 23 20.05 -16.49 -15.00
N LYS A 24 21.29 -15.99 -15.11
CA LYS A 24 21.80 -15.04 -14.13
C LYS A 24 20.99 -13.76 -14.23
N TYR A 25 20.46 -13.31 -13.10
CA TYR A 25 19.83 -12.01 -13.01
C TYR A 25 20.85 -10.92 -13.37
N SER A 26 20.47 -10.03 -14.29
CA SER A 26 21.23 -8.84 -14.67
C SER A 26 20.29 -7.66 -14.72
N LYS A 27 20.58 -6.63 -13.93
CA LYS A 27 19.78 -5.39 -13.91
C LYS A 27 19.70 -4.80 -15.32
N PRO A 28 18.50 -4.41 -15.82
CA PRO A 28 18.35 -3.77 -17.11
C PRO A 28 19.22 -2.50 -17.20
N GLN A 29 20.08 -2.42 -18.23
CA GLN A 29 20.85 -1.21 -18.49
C GLN A 29 19.99 -0.19 -19.23
N ILE A 30 19.57 0.87 -18.53
CA ILE A 30 18.80 1.97 -19.10
C ILE A 30 19.77 3.11 -19.40
N SER A 31 19.75 3.63 -20.63
CA SER A 31 20.50 4.83 -21.00
C SER A 31 19.82 6.06 -20.39
N LEU A 32 20.22 6.41 -19.17
CA LEU A 32 19.73 7.61 -18.50
C LEU A 32 20.52 8.84 -18.99
N PRO A 33 19.88 10.02 -19.12
CA PRO A 33 20.60 11.27 -19.38
C PRO A 33 21.69 11.47 -18.33
N SER A 34 22.91 11.80 -18.78
CA SER A 34 24.00 12.22 -17.88
C SER A 34 23.60 13.46 -17.10
N GLU A 35 24.01 13.54 -15.84
CA GLU A 35 23.69 14.64 -14.92
C GLU A 35 23.76 16.02 -15.59
N PRO A 36 22.79 16.92 -15.34
CA PRO A 36 22.83 18.26 -15.91
C PRO A 36 24.07 19.02 -15.40
N ALA A 37 24.79 19.63 -16.33
CA ALA A 37 26.11 20.27 -16.14
C ALA A 37 26.11 21.54 -15.24
N SER A 38 25.07 21.78 -14.45
CA SER A 38 24.98 22.95 -13.55
C SER A 38 23.99 22.68 -12.42
N VAL A 39 24.39 21.84 -11.46
CA VAL A 39 23.79 21.83 -10.12
C VAL A 39 24.83 22.40 -9.16
N THR A 40 24.97 23.73 -9.16
CA THR A 40 25.62 24.42 -8.04
C THR A 40 24.76 24.22 -6.81
N ASP A 41 25.34 23.57 -5.79
CA ASP A 41 24.88 23.50 -4.41
C ASP A 41 23.37 23.35 -4.21
N ASN A 42 22.91 22.10 -4.31
CA ASN A 42 22.07 21.48 -3.29
C ASN A 42 21.85 20.04 -3.73
N THR A 43 22.77 19.15 -3.36
CA THR A 43 22.43 17.74 -3.13
C THR A 43 21.48 17.71 -1.93
N SER A 44 20.26 18.22 -2.09
CA SER A 44 19.22 18.12 -1.09
C SER A 44 18.94 16.63 -0.95
N THR A 45 19.50 16.03 0.09
CA THR A 45 19.11 14.71 0.57
C THR A 45 17.59 14.73 0.61
N ILE A 46 16.95 13.86 -0.15
CA ILE A 46 15.49 13.79 -0.16
C ILE A 46 15.08 13.43 1.26
N ASN A 47 14.50 14.40 1.96
CA ASN A 47 14.06 14.19 3.32
C ASN A 47 12.98 13.10 3.29
N THR A 48 13.22 12.01 4.03
CA THR A 48 12.24 10.94 4.19
C THR A 48 10.92 11.48 4.76
N ASN A 49 11.00 12.53 5.59
CA ASN A 49 9.88 13.25 6.17
C ASN A 49 9.63 14.59 5.46
N TRP A 50 9.50 14.58 4.14
CA TRP A 50 9.35 15.78 3.31
C TRP A 50 8.20 16.71 3.72
N TRP A 51 7.15 16.17 4.37
CA TRP A 51 5.99 16.94 4.81
C TRP A 51 6.30 17.90 5.96
N GLU A 52 7.34 17.62 6.76
CA GLU A 52 7.77 18.51 7.85
C GLU A 52 8.25 19.86 7.33
N ASN A 53 8.69 19.92 6.06
CA ASN A 53 9.15 21.15 5.42
C ASN A 53 8.03 22.20 5.24
N PHE A 54 6.74 21.81 5.37
CA PHE A 54 5.62 22.76 5.39
C PHE A 54 5.51 23.53 6.71
N GLY A 55 6.18 23.07 7.78
CA GLY A 55 6.14 23.72 9.09
C GLY A 55 4.77 23.69 9.77
N ASP A 56 3.92 22.70 9.45
CA ASP A 56 2.58 22.54 10.01
C ASP A 56 2.52 21.36 10.98
N GLU A 57 2.45 21.67 12.28
CA GLU A 57 2.39 20.67 13.35
C GLU A 57 1.13 19.79 13.27
N ASN A 58 0.00 20.32 12.79
CA ASN A 58 -1.22 19.53 12.62
C ASN A 58 -1.03 18.48 11.52
N LEU A 59 -0.41 18.87 10.41
CA LEU A 59 -0.09 17.94 9.33
C LEU A 59 0.82 16.81 9.82
N ASN A 60 1.84 17.15 10.61
CA ASN A 60 2.77 16.16 11.16
C ASN A 60 2.04 15.15 12.05
N LEU A 61 1.19 15.61 12.97
CA LEU A 61 0.40 14.75 13.86
C LEU A 61 -0.56 13.83 13.08
N LEU A 62 -1.21 14.35 12.05
CA LEU A 62 -2.12 13.57 11.20
C LEU A 62 -1.36 12.48 10.42
N ILE A 63 -0.17 12.79 9.91
CA ILE A 63 0.66 11.81 9.20
C ILE A 63 1.16 10.73 10.16
N GLU A 64 1.62 11.10 11.35
CA GLU A 64 2.03 10.14 12.38
C GLU A 64 0.88 9.21 12.79
N GLU A 65 -0.32 9.77 12.97
CA GLU A 65 -1.53 9.01 13.26
C GLU A 65 -1.85 8.03 12.12
N ALA A 66 -1.83 8.48 10.86
CA ALA A 66 -2.06 7.64 9.70
C ALA A 66 -1.05 6.48 9.61
N LEU A 67 0.25 6.77 9.77
CA LEU A 67 1.30 5.75 9.70
C LEU A 67 1.15 4.65 10.78
N LYS A 68 0.56 5.00 11.93
CA LYS A 68 0.32 4.07 13.04
C LYS A 68 -0.96 3.27 12.87
N ASN A 69 -2.02 3.90 12.41
CA ASN A 69 -3.38 3.36 12.53
C ASN A 69 -4.00 2.90 11.21
N ASN A 70 -3.45 3.29 10.05
CA ASN A 70 -4.03 2.96 8.75
C ASN A 70 -4.06 1.44 8.48
N ASP A 71 -5.23 0.94 8.08
CA ASP A 71 -5.46 -0.50 7.91
C ASP A 71 -4.81 -1.07 6.64
N ASP A 72 -4.65 -0.29 5.58
CA ASP A 72 -3.93 -0.72 4.37
C ASP A 72 -2.45 -0.96 4.67
N LEU A 73 -1.83 -0.13 5.52
CA LEU A 73 -0.47 -0.36 6.03
C LEU A 73 -0.39 -1.62 6.88
N LYS A 74 -1.34 -1.85 7.79
CA LYS A 74 -1.37 -3.10 8.59
C LYS A 74 -1.51 -4.34 7.69
N LEU A 75 -2.35 -4.27 6.66
CA LEU A 75 -2.50 -5.32 5.66
C LEU A 75 -1.20 -5.56 4.90
N ALA A 76 -0.48 -4.49 4.53
CA ALA A 76 0.83 -4.60 3.88
C ALA A 76 1.87 -5.30 4.77
N VAL A 77 1.88 -5.01 6.07
CA VAL A 77 2.73 -5.72 7.05
C VAL A 77 2.36 -7.21 7.13
N ALA A 78 1.07 -7.54 7.19
CA ALA A 78 0.61 -8.94 7.19
C ALA A 78 1.05 -9.69 5.92
N ARG A 79 1.03 -9.05 4.75
CA ARG A 79 1.54 -9.63 3.49
C ARG A 79 3.04 -9.89 3.53
N ILE A 80 3.83 -9.05 4.21
CA ILE A 80 5.27 -9.28 4.42
C ILE A 80 5.48 -10.52 5.30
N GLU A 81 4.69 -10.70 6.35
CA GLU A 81 4.75 -11.88 7.23
C GLU A 81 4.35 -13.15 6.50
N GLU A 82 3.32 -13.08 5.65
CA GLU A 82 2.93 -14.17 4.77
C GLU A 82 4.07 -14.55 3.82
N ALA A 83 4.66 -13.58 3.11
CA ALA A 83 5.79 -13.81 2.21
C ALA A 83 7.02 -14.38 2.95
N ARG A 84 7.26 -13.92 4.18
CA ARG A 84 8.33 -14.46 5.04
C ARG A 84 8.08 -15.92 5.40
N SER A 85 6.84 -16.30 5.68
CA SER A 85 6.45 -17.68 5.97
C SER A 85 6.61 -18.57 4.74
N ARG A 86 6.22 -18.08 3.56
CA ARG A 86 6.45 -18.75 2.27
C ARG A 86 7.94 -18.98 1.99
N LEU A 87 8.79 -18.00 2.27
CA LEU A 87 10.25 -18.17 2.23
C LEU A 87 10.74 -19.22 3.25
N GLY A 88 10.11 -19.30 4.43
CA GLY A 88 10.36 -20.35 5.42
C GLY A 88 10.12 -21.75 4.86
N PHE A 89 8.96 -21.98 4.22
CA PHE A 89 8.67 -23.25 3.55
C PHE A 89 9.68 -23.57 2.43
N ALA A 90 10.00 -22.59 1.58
CA ALA A 90 10.99 -22.78 0.52
C ALA A 90 12.41 -23.08 1.05
N LYS A 91 12.75 -22.63 2.27
CA LYS A 91 13.98 -23.02 2.97
C LYS A 91 13.89 -24.44 3.53
N ALA A 92 12.72 -24.83 4.05
CA ALA A 92 12.48 -26.16 4.60
C ALA A 92 12.60 -27.26 3.53
N ASP A 93 12.17 -26.99 2.29
CA ASP A 93 12.30 -27.89 1.13
C ASP A 93 13.75 -28.36 0.87
N ARG A 94 14.77 -27.66 1.40
CA ARG A 94 16.18 -28.07 1.28
C ARG A 94 16.58 -29.22 2.21
N TYR A 95 15.71 -29.59 3.13
CA TYR A 95 15.96 -30.62 4.13
C TYR A 95 15.04 -31.82 3.92
N PRO A 96 15.42 -33.03 4.38
CA PRO A 96 14.53 -34.18 4.38
C PRO A 96 13.26 -33.91 5.20
N VAL A 97 12.11 -34.27 4.64
CA VAL A 97 10.83 -34.29 5.36
C VAL A 97 10.69 -35.65 6.01
N ILE A 98 10.44 -35.68 7.32
CA ILE A 98 10.21 -36.91 8.07
C ILE A 98 8.75 -36.94 8.46
N ASN A 99 8.02 -37.96 8.01
CA ASN A 99 6.62 -38.16 8.34
C ASN A 99 6.45 -39.42 9.18
N ALA A 100 5.44 -39.41 10.05
CA ALA A 100 4.99 -40.59 10.78
C ALA A 100 3.52 -40.82 10.44
N ASN A 101 3.18 -42.03 10.00
CA ASN A 101 1.85 -42.38 9.53
C ASN A 101 1.32 -43.57 10.33
N GLY A 102 0.09 -43.45 10.81
CA GLY A 102 -0.68 -44.55 11.39
C GLY A 102 -1.94 -44.76 10.55
N THR A 103 -2.12 -45.97 10.01
CA THR A 103 -3.34 -46.33 9.27
C THR A 103 -4.07 -47.45 10.00
N ALA A 104 -5.38 -47.32 10.15
CA ALA A 104 -6.27 -48.38 10.57
C ALA A 104 -7.45 -48.43 9.59
N SER A 105 -7.64 -49.55 8.91
CA SER A 105 -8.75 -49.74 7.98
C SER A 105 -9.42 -51.10 8.20
N ARG A 106 -10.74 -51.11 8.01
CA ARG A 106 -11.55 -52.32 8.06
C ARG A 106 -12.35 -52.39 6.77
N GLN A 107 -12.15 -53.43 6.01
CA GLN A 107 -12.83 -53.64 4.74
C GLN A 107 -13.61 -54.94 4.79
N LYS A 108 -14.90 -54.88 4.42
CA LYS A 108 -15.71 -56.05 4.17
C LYS A 108 -15.81 -56.24 2.66
N THR A 109 -15.28 -57.35 2.16
CA THR A 109 -15.45 -57.74 0.76
C THR A 109 -16.76 -58.51 0.63
N SER A 110 -17.64 -58.08 -0.28
CA SER A 110 -18.90 -58.77 -0.56
C SER A 110 -18.65 -60.09 -1.29
N THR A 111 -19.63 -60.99 -1.22
CA THR A 111 -19.55 -62.31 -1.88
C THR A 111 -19.34 -62.17 -3.39
N GLU A 112 -20.03 -61.23 -4.03
CA GLU A 112 -19.93 -60.94 -5.47
C GLU A 112 -18.56 -60.39 -5.90
N ALA A 113 -17.82 -59.78 -4.97
CA ALA A 113 -16.48 -59.23 -5.20
C ALA A 113 -15.35 -60.15 -4.73
N SER A 114 -15.66 -61.35 -4.21
CA SER A 114 -14.70 -62.26 -3.59
C SER A 114 -14.16 -63.29 -4.60
N PHE A 115 -12.85 -63.26 -4.83
CA PHE A 115 -12.17 -64.19 -5.75
C PHE A 115 -12.14 -65.65 -5.26
N PHE A 116 -12.24 -65.86 -3.94
CA PHE A 116 -12.20 -67.19 -3.31
C PHE A 116 -13.57 -67.69 -2.84
N GLY A 117 -14.65 -66.96 -3.14
CA GLY A 117 -16.01 -67.25 -2.68
C GLY A 117 -16.24 -66.85 -1.22
N GLY A 118 -17.42 -66.30 -0.93
CA GLY A 118 -17.83 -65.88 0.42
C GLY A 118 -17.38 -64.45 0.80
N ALA A 119 -18.22 -63.78 1.59
CA ALA A 119 -17.89 -62.48 2.15
C ALA A 119 -16.89 -62.63 3.32
N TYR A 120 -15.87 -61.78 3.37
CA TYR A 120 -14.89 -61.77 4.45
C TYR A 120 -14.59 -60.35 4.92
N ILE A 121 -14.11 -60.23 6.15
CA ILE A 121 -13.73 -58.95 6.77
C ILE A 121 -12.22 -58.97 6.97
N ASN A 122 -11.55 -57.94 6.47
CA ASN A 122 -10.13 -57.72 6.69
C ASN A 122 -9.92 -56.47 7.55
N ASN A 123 -9.04 -56.57 8.53
CA ASN A 123 -8.59 -55.44 9.34
C ASN A 123 -7.11 -55.21 9.07
N TYR A 124 -6.75 -53.99 8.69
CA TYR A 124 -5.38 -53.59 8.40
C TYR A 124 -4.97 -52.47 9.35
N PHE A 125 -3.88 -52.69 10.09
CA PHE A 125 -3.26 -51.68 10.94
C PHE A 125 -1.80 -51.55 10.53
N SER A 126 -1.34 -50.33 10.28
CA SER A 126 0.05 -50.04 9.98
C SER A 126 0.53 -48.79 10.70
N LEU A 127 1.78 -48.84 11.15
CA LEU A 127 2.51 -47.70 11.68
C LEU A 127 3.84 -47.64 10.93
N SER A 128 4.12 -46.53 10.27
CA SER A 128 5.34 -46.33 9.49
C SER A 128 5.90 -44.93 9.70
N ALA A 129 7.19 -44.79 9.47
CA ALA A 129 7.84 -43.50 9.29
C ALA A 129 8.49 -43.48 7.90
N ASP A 130 8.31 -42.40 7.16
CA ASP A 130 8.93 -42.19 5.88
C ASP A 130 9.79 -40.92 5.89
N VAL A 131 10.86 -40.96 5.09
CA VAL A 131 11.73 -39.82 4.84
C VAL A 131 11.67 -39.50 3.36
N ALA A 132 11.15 -38.34 3.03
CA ALA A 132 11.12 -37.82 1.67
C ALA A 132 12.20 -36.76 1.51
N TYR A 133 13.13 -36.95 0.57
CA TYR A 133 14.19 -35.98 0.30
C TYR A 133 14.45 -35.83 -1.19
N GLU A 134 14.32 -34.61 -1.70
CA GLU A 134 14.67 -34.26 -3.07
C GLU A 134 16.09 -33.68 -3.11
N LEU A 135 17.02 -34.38 -3.77
CA LEU A 135 18.38 -33.88 -3.97
C LEU A 135 18.39 -32.79 -5.05
N ASP A 136 18.88 -31.60 -4.68
CA ASP A 136 18.92 -30.44 -5.58
C ASP A 136 20.11 -30.47 -6.55
N LEU A 137 20.09 -31.40 -7.52
CA LEU A 137 21.17 -31.58 -8.51
C LEU A 137 21.20 -30.49 -9.59
N TRP A 138 20.09 -29.78 -9.81
CA TRP A 138 19.93 -28.85 -10.93
C TRP A 138 19.60 -27.41 -10.46
N GLY A 139 19.69 -27.16 -9.16
CA GLY A 139 19.37 -25.87 -8.54
C GLY A 139 17.88 -25.53 -8.48
N LYS A 140 16.96 -26.48 -8.72
CA LYS A 140 15.51 -26.27 -8.65
C LYS A 140 15.08 -25.74 -7.28
N ILE A 141 15.55 -26.36 -6.19
CA ILE A 141 15.15 -25.98 -4.82
C ILE A 141 15.83 -24.67 -4.43
N LYS A 142 17.11 -24.50 -4.78
CA LYS A 142 17.84 -23.24 -4.63
C LYS A 142 17.11 -22.06 -5.31
N ASN A 143 16.72 -22.23 -6.58
CA ASN A 143 16.06 -21.19 -7.36
C ASN A 143 14.65 -20.89 -6.80
N ARG A 144 13.92 -21.90 -6.29
CA ARG A 144 12.64 -21.69 -5.59
C ARG A 144 12.80 -20.82 -4.33
N LYS A 145 13.87 -21.05 -3.55
CA LYS A 145 14.21 -20.24 -2.38
C LYS A 145 14.58 -18.80 -2.77
N GLU A 146 15.33 -18.62 -3.85
CA GLU A 146 15.68 -17.30 -4.39
C GLU A 146 14.45 -16.55 -4.88
N ALA A 147 13.55 -17.20 -5.63
CA ALA A 147 12.28 -16.60 -6.03
C ALA A 147 11.41 -16.20 -4.82
N ALA A 148 11.32 -17.04 -3.79
CA ALA A 148 10.60 -16.70 -2.56
C ALA A 148 11.23 -15.54 -1.78
N LEU A 149 12.56 -15.37 -1.87
CA LEU A 149 13.27 -14.23 -1.29
C LEU A 149 12.92 -12.95 -2.05
N SER A 150 13.00 -12.96 -3.38
CA SER A 150 12.63 -11.81 -4.21
C SER A 150 11.16 -11.40 -4.02
N ALA A 151 10.24 -12.36 -3.91
CA ALA A 151 8.85 -12.07 -3.53
C ALA A 151 8.73 -11.38 -2.15
N LEU A 152 9.54 -11.76 -1.16
CA LEU A 152 9.59 -11.07 0.14
C LEU A 152 10.17 -9.65 0.02
N LEU A 153 11.19 -9.44 -0.82
CA LEU A 153 11.75 -8.10 -1.05
C LEU A 153 10.76 -7.20 -1.79
N SER A 154 10.07 -7.74 -2.80
CA SER A 154 8.99 -7.07 -3.53
C SER A 154 7.86 -6.62 -2.58
N THR A 155 7.42 -7.47 -1.64
CA THR A 155 6.38 -7.08 -0.67
C THR A 155 6.84 -5.99 0.30
N LYS A 156 8.12 -5.93 0.68
CA LYS A 156 8.69 -4.82 1.47
C LYS A 156 8.68 -3.51 0.67
N ALA A 157 9.17 -3.54 -0.56
CA ALA A 157 9.17 -2.37 -1.45
C ALA A 157 7.73 -1.88 -1.72
N GLY A 158 6.77 -2.79 -1.90
CA GLY A 158 5.35 -2.46 -2.02
C GLY A 158 4.77 -1.78 -0.78
N LYS A 159 5.18 -2.19 0.44
CA LYS A 159 4.79 -1.51 1.69
C LYS A 159 5.36 -0.09 1.77
N ASP A 160 6.59 0.12 1.30
CA ASP A 160 7.20 1.47 1.28
C ASP A 160 6.56 2.37 0.21
N ALA A 161 6.15 1.82 -0.94
CA ALA A 161 5.35 2.53 -1.94
C ALA A 161 3.99 2.96 -1.38
N LEU A 162 3.32 2.05 -0.67
CA LEU A 162 2.03 2.32 -0.03
C LEU A 162 2.16 3.38 1.08
N GLN A 163 3.24 3.33 1.87
CA GLN A 163 3.55 4.35 2.86
C GLN A 163 3.70 5.74 2.21
N LEU A 164 4.47 5.84 1.12
CA LEU A 164 4.65 7.11 0.40
C LEU A 164 3.33 7.64 -0.17
N SER A 165 2.50 6.76 -0.73
CA SER A 165 1.17 7.12 -1.23
C SER A 165 0.23 7.58 -0.12
N LEU A 166 0.22 6.90 1.03
CA LEU A 166 -0.59 7.28 2.18
C LEU A 166 -0.23 8.69 2.67
N ILE A 167 1.07 8.96 2.89
CA ILE A 167 1.55 10.27 3.32
C ILE A 167 1.12 11.36 2.32
N SER A 168 1.29 11.09 1.02
CA SER A 168 0.91 12.04 -0.04
C SER A 168 -0.60 12.30 -0.07
N ASN A 169 -1.41 11.27 0.13
CA ASN A 169 -2.87 11.38 0.18
C ASN A 169 -3.34 12.16 1.42
N VAL A 170 -2.76 11.89 2.59
CA VAL A 170 -3.06 12.63 3.84
C VAL A 170 -2.74 14.11 3.66
N ALA A 171 -1.56 14.45 3.15
CA ALA A 171 -1.17 15.83 2.90
C ALA A 171 -2.09 16.53 1.89
N THR A 172 -2.45 15.83 0.79
CA THR A 172 -3.35 16.37 -0.24
C THR A 172 -4.74 16.66 0.32
N VAL A 173 -5.33 15.70 1.04
CA VAL A 173 -6.66 15.86 1.65
C VAL A 173 -6.63 16.95 2.72
N TYR A 174 -5.57 17.01 3.54
CA TYR A 174 -5.39 18.06 4.54
C TYR A 174 -5.39 19.46 3.90
N PHE A 175 -4.56 19.69 2.87
CA PHE A 175 -4.50 21.00 2.22
C PHE A 175 -5.78 21.35 1.45
N ASN A 176 -6.47 20.36 0.88
CA ASN A 176 -7.79 20.58 0.30
C ASN A 176 -8.80 21.03 1.36
N LEU A 177 -8.74 20.48 2.57
CA LEU A 177 -9.60 20.90 3.67
C LEU A 177 -9.26 22.31 4.16
N VAL A 178 -7.97 22.65 4.28
CA VAL A 178 -7.50 24.01 4.63
C VAL A 178 -8.01 25.03 3.61
N SER A 179 -7.91 24.72 2.31
CA SER A 179 -8.42 25.55 1.22
C SER A 179 -9.94 25.71 1.28
N LEU A 180 -10.66 24.61 1.49
CA LEU A 180 -12.12 24.62 1.58
C LEU A 180 -12.62 25.40 2.80
N GLY A 181 -11.95 25.32 3.94
CA GLY A 181 -12.25 26.13 5.12
C GLY A 181 -12.18 27.64 4.83
N ARG A 182 -11.23 28.09 4.00
CA ARG A 182 -11.16 29.49 3.53
C ARG A 182 -12.29 29.85 2.57
N GLN A 183 -12.67 28.94 1.69
CA GLN A 183 -13.80 29.14 0.77
C GLN A 183 -15.12 29.23 1.53
N LEU A 184 -15.31 28.39 2.56
CA LEU A 184 -16.47 28.45 3.46
C LEU A 184 -16.55 29.81 4.16
N GLN A 185 -15.47 30.22 4.84
CA GLN A 185 -15.41 31.50 5.54
C GLN A 185 -15.71 32.69 4.59
N THR A 186 -15.15 32.65 3.37
CA THR A 186 -15.38 33.70 2.37
C THR A 186 -16.84 33.71 1.90
N THR A 187 -17.39 32.53 1.61
CA THR A 187 -18.78 32.37 1.16
C THR A 187 -19.78 32.79 2.23
N GLU A 188 -19.52 32.52 3.51
CA GLU A 188 -20.35 32.97 4.63
C GLU A 188 -20.40 34.50 4.75
N ASN A 189 -19.25 35.17 4.57
CA ASN A 189 -19.19 36.64 4.55
C ASN A 189 -19.96 37.22 3.34
N ILE A 190 -19.84 36.59 2.17
CA ILE A 190 -20.60 36.97 0.97
C ILE A 190 -22.10 36.78 1.24
N LEU A 191 -22.52 35.63 1.77
CA LEU A 191 -23.93 35.35 2.07
C LEU A 191 -24.52 36.40 3.00
N THR A 192 -23.77 36.78 4.05
CA THR A 192 -24.17 37.83 4.99
C THR A 192 -24.38 39.17 4.27
N SER A 193 -23.44 39.56 3.41
CA SER A 193 -23.55 40.80 2.62
C SER A 193 -24.77 40.79 1.67
N TYR A 194 -25.00 39.68 0.97
CA TYR A 194 -26.15 39.54 0.08
C TYR A 194 -27.49 39.49 0.83
N LYS A 195 -27.50 38.94 2.04
CA LYS A 195 -28.67 38.98 2.93
C LYS A 195 -29.04 40.41 3.30
N GLU A 196 -28.05 41.20 3.72
CA GLU A 196 -28.26 42.62 4.07
C GLU A 196 -28.76 43.43 2.87
N ILE A 197 -28.20 43.20 1.68
CA ILE A 197 -28.68 43.82 0.44
C ILE A 197 -30.13 43.44 0.16
N TYR A 198 -30.48 42.15 0.23
CA TYR A 198 -31.85 41.68 0.02
C TYR A 198 -32.84 42.34 1.01
N GLU A 199 -32.50 42.36 2.30
CA GLU A 199 -33.33 42.97 3.34
C GLU A 199 -33.48 44.49 3.15
N PHE A 200 -32.40 45.17 2.73
CA PHE A 200 -32.44 46.59 2.42
C PHE A 200 -33.35 46.90 1.21
N ARG A 201 -33.23 46.14 0.12
CA ARG A 201 -34.10 46.29 -1.06
C ARG A 201 -35.55 45.98 -0.71
N GLN A 202 -35.81 44.97 0.12
CA GLN A 202 -37.16 44.66 0.59
C GLN A 202 -37.77 45.83 1.37
N LYS A 203 -36.98 46.51 2.22
CA LYS A 203 -37.45 47.72 2.93
C LYS A 203 -37.76 48.86 1.97
N GLN A 204 -36.92 49.11 0.97
CA GLN A 204 -37.16 50.16 -0.04
C GLN A 204 -38.43 49.89 -0.87
N TYR A 205 -38.67 48.64 -1.27
CA TYR A 205 -39.91 48.24 -1.96
C TYR A 205 -41.16 48.53 -1.12
N LYS A 206 -41.14 48.16 0.17
CA LYS A 206 -42.25 48.40 1.10
C LYS A 206 -42.60 49.90 1.25
N HIS A 207 -41.66 50.79 0.96
CA HIS A 207 -41.85 52.25 0.97
C HIS A 207 -42.07 52.83 -0.44
N GLY A 208 -42.25 51.99 -1.47
CA GLY A 208 -42.53 52.43 -2.85
C GLY A 208 -41.35 53.04 -3.60
N VAL A 209 -40.10 52.83 -3.12
CA VAL A 209 -38.90 53.45 -3.71
C VAL A 209 -38.35 52.66 -4.90
N LEU A 210 -38.65 51.36 -4.99
CA LEU A 210 -38.17 50.48 -6.06
C LEU A 210 -39.20 49.44 -6.44
N ASP A 211 -38.99 48.82 -7.60
CA ASP A 211 -39.88 47.83 -8.20
C ASP A 211 -39.65 46.42 -7.61
N GLU A 212 -40.67 45.56 -7.66
CA GLU A 212 -40.61 44.20 -7.09
C GLU A 212 -39.53 43.35 -7.78
N MET A 213 -39.33 43.54 -9.08
CA MET A 213 -38.30 42.86 -9.86
C MET A 213 -36.91 42.98 -9.22
N VAL A 214 -36.56 44.16 -8.69
CA VAL A 214 -35.25 44.41 -8.05
C VAL A 214 -35.11 43.61 -6.75
N VAL A 215 -36.21 43.45 -6.00
CA VAL A 215 -36.23 42.62 -4.79
C VAL A 215 -36.06 41.14 -5.14
N GLN A 216 -36.76 40.66 -6.17
CA GLN A 216 -36.65 39.26 -6.60
C GLN A 216 -35.25 38.95 -7.16
N GLN A 217 -34.62 39.89 -7.86
CA GLN A 217 -33.23 39.74 -8.31
C GLN A 217 -32.26 39.64 -7.13
N ALA A 218 -32.39 40.51 -6.12
CA ALA A 218 -31.56 40.44 -4.91
C ALA A 218 -31.79 39.14 -4.12
N LYS A 219 -33.05 38.68 -4.03
CA LYS A 219 -33.39 37.39 -3.42
C LYS A 219 -32.75 36.22 -4.16
N ALA A 220 -32.84 36.19 -5.49
CA ALA A 220 -32.25 35.14 -6.31
C ALA A 220 -30.72 35.07 -6.12
N GLN A 221 -30.04 36.21 -6.01
CA GLN A 221 -28.61 36.25 -5.71
C GLN A 221 -28.29 35.72 -4.31
N TYR A 222 -29.05 36.13 -3.29
CA TYR A 222 -28.90 35.60 -1.92
C TYR A 222 -29.13 34.07 -1.88
N ASP A 223 -30.21 33.58 -2.48
CA ASP A 223 -30.53 32.15 -2.54
C ASP A 223 -29.46 31.36 -3.32
N SER A 224 -28.87 31.94 -4.37
CA SER A 224 -27.78 31.32 -5.13
C SER A 224 -26.51 31.14 -4.30
N VAL A 225 -26.10 32.17 -3.54
CA VAL A 225 -24.96 32.06 -2.61
C VAL A 225 -25.26 31.08 -1.48
N ARG A 226 -26.51 31.04 -0.99
CA ARG A 226 -26.92 30.07 0.04
C ARG A 226 -26.74 28.63 -0.45
N ILE A 227 -27.17 28.32 -1.68
CA ILE A 227 -27.00 26.98 -2.27
C ILE A 227 -25.51 26.64 -2.40
N LEU A 228 -24.69 27.59 -2.85
CA LEU A 228 -23.24 27.39 -2.93
C LEU A 228 -22.63 27.06 -1.56
N LEU A 229 -23.05 27.77 -0.50
CA LEU A 229 -22.58 27.50 0.86
C LEU A 229 -22.91 26.07 1.30
N GLU A 230 -24.13 25.60 1.05
CA GLU A 230 -24.52 24.23 1.41
C GLU A 230 -23.71 23.17 0.64
N ASN A 231 -23.42 23.40 -0.65
CA ASN A 231 -22.55 22.52 -1.42
C ASN A 231 -21.12 22.47 -0.86
N LEU A 232 -20.57 23.60 -0.42
CA LEU A 232 -19.23 23.63 0.19
C LEU A 232 -19.19 22.91 1.54
N LYS A 233 -20.27 22.98 2.34
CA LYS A 233 -20.40 22.23 3.60
C LYS A 233 -20.46 20.72 3.35
N GLU A 234 -21.14 20.29 2.30
CA GLU A 234 -21.16 18.88 1.91
C GLU A 234 -19.75 18.40 1.53
N GLN A 235 -19.02 19.18 0.73
CA GLN A 235 -17.62 18.88 0.38
C GLN A 235 -16.72 18.80 1.61
N ASP A 236 -16.94 19.65 2.62
CA ASP A 236 -16.19 19.64 3.88
C ASP A 236 -16.44 18.34 4.65
N ALA A 237 -17.69 17.90 4.74
CA ALA A 237 -18.04 16.62 5.35
C ALA A 237 -17.39 15.42 4.63
N ILE A 238 -17.36 15.44 3.29
CA ILE A 238 -16.74 14.38 2.47
C ILE A 238 -15.22 14.33 2.70
N LEU A 239 -14.54 15.48 2.69
CA LEU A 239 -13.09 15.54 2.91
C LEU A 239 -12.72 15.13 4.34
N LYS A 240 -13.48 15.55 5.35
CA LYS A 240 -13.30 15.12 6.75
C LYS A 240 -13.45 13.61 6.91
N SER A 241 -14.45 13.02 6.24
CA SER A 241 -14.66 11.57 6.24
C SER A 241 -13.51 10.83 5.54
N THR A 242 -13.06 11.36 4.40
CA THR A 242 -11.92 10.81 3.65
C THR A 242 -10.64 10.84 4.48
N LEU A 243 -10.33 11.98 5.11
CA LEU A 243 -9.17 12.13 5.97
C LEU A 243 -9.23 11.12 7.11
N SER A 244 -10.36 11.03 7.79
CA SER A 244 -10.52 10.11 8.93
C SER A 244 -10.34 8.63 8.54
N LEU A 245 -10.76 8.24 7.34
CA LEU A 245 -10.51 6.89 6.80
C LEU A 245 -9.00 6.66 6.58
N LEU A 246 -8.27 7.65 6.04
CA LEU A 246 -6.81 7.56 5.89
C LEU A 246 -6.10 7.45 7.26
N LEU A 247 -6.61 8.14 8.28
CA LEU A 247 -6.10 8.08 9.65
C LEU A 247 -6.42 6.75 10.36
N GLY A 248 -7.29 5.90 9.79
CA GLY A 248 -7.74 4.67 10.45
C GLY A 248 -8.67 4.92 11.65
N ARG A 249 -9.41 6.03 11.64
CA ARG A 249 -10.41 6.35 12.68
C ARG A 249 -11.71 5.58 12.46
N THR A 250 -12.43 5.31 13.54
CA THR A 250 -13.72 4.60 13.50
C THR A 250 -14.85 5.50 12.99
N PRO A 251 -15.95 4.94 12.45
CA PRO A 251 -17.10 5.73 12.00
C PRO A 251 -17.64 6.70 13.05
N LYS A 252 -17.59 6.35 14.34
CA LYS A 252 -18.00 7.23 15.43
C LYS A 252 -17.10 8.47 15.54
N GLU A 253 -15.79 8.28 15.49
CA GLU A 253 -14.80 9.37 15.56
C GLU A 253 -14.85 10.29 14.34
N ILE A 254 -15.31 9.79 13.18
CA ILE A 254 -15.56 10.58 11.97
C ILE A 254 -16.63 11.66 12.21
N PHE A 255 -17.70 11.31 12.93
CA PHE A 255 -18.81 12.23 13.22
C PHE A 255 -18.52 13.18 14.39
N ASP A 256 -17.59 12.82 15.29
CA ASP A 256 -17.36 13.56 16.54
C ASP A 256 -16.18 14.57 16.47
N ASN A 257 -15.12 14.39 15.64
CA ASN A 257 -13.79 14.95 15.96
C ASN A 257 -12.93 15.63 14.84
N LEU A 258 -13.48 16.52 14.01
CA LEU A 258 -12.66 17.38 13.12
C LEU A 258 -13.09 18.87 13.18
N HIS A 259 -13.06 19.45 14.39
CA HIS A 259 -13.60 20.80 14.64
C HIS A 259 -12.59 21.95 14.60
N ASN A 260 -11.27 21.70 14.48
CA ASN A 260 -10.29 22.78 14.40
C ASN A 260 -9.12 22.37 13.52
N ILE A 261 -9.19 22.73 12.23
CA ILE A 261 -8.05 22.66 11.34
C ILE A 261 -7.60 24.10 11.08
N ASN A 262 -6.31 24.35 11.27
CA ASN A 262 -5.75 25.67 11.05
C ASN A 262 -5.93 26.04 9.58
N HIS A 263 -6.72 27.07 9.28
CA HIS A 263 -7.01 27.47 7.91
C HIS A 263 -5.84 28.23 7.25
N LYS A 264 -4.68 28.41 7.89
CA LYS A 264 -3.54 29.08 7.25
C LYS A 264 -2.86 28.15 6.24
N LEU A 265 -2.90 28.54 4.96
CA LEU A 265 -2.12 27.87 3.92
C LEU A 265 -0.62 27.99 4.26
N PRO A 266 0.17 26.91 4.19
CA PRO A 266 1.60 26.97 4.42
C PRO A 266 2.31 27.66 3.26
N GLU A 267 3.57 28.04 3.48
CA GLU A 267 4.43 28.51 2.41
C GLU A 267 4.79 27.35 1.46
N PRO A 268 4.90 27.59 0.14
CA PRO A 268 5.31 26.56 -0.80
C PRO A 268 6.71 26.03 -0.46
N ILE A 269 6.86 24.71 -0.45
CA ILE A 269 8.17 24.08 -0.36
C ILE A 269 8.93 24.26 -1.68
N VAL A 270 10.24 24.47 -1.60
CA VAL A 270 11.12 24.53 -2.77
C VAL A 270 11.45 23.11 -3.19
N VAL A 271 10.91 22.67 -4.33
CA VAL A 271 11.31 21.41 -4.97
C VAL A 271 12.39 21.71 -6.00
N PRO A 272 13.53 20.98 -6.00
CA PRO A 272 14.56 21.17 -7.01
C PRO A 272 14.00 21.03 -8.43
N ALA A 273 14.31 22.00 -9.30
CA ALA A 273 13.82 22.01 -10.68
C ALA A 273 14.38 20.86 -11.54
N MET A 274 15.50 20.25 -11.12
CA MET A 274 16.10 19.09 -11.76
C MET A 274 16.35 18.00 -10.72
N LEU A 275 15.91 16.78 -11.03
CA LEU A 275 16.10 15.60 -10.18
C LEU A 275 17.14 14.67 -10.82
N PRO A 276 18.09 14.11 -10.03
CA PRO A 276 19.07 13.19 -10.56
C PRO A 276 18.42 11.88 -10.99
N SER A 277 18.93 11.25 -12.04
CA SER A 277 18.45 9.95 -12.51
C SER A 277 18.61 8.83 -11.46
N LYS A 278 19.54 9.01 -10.52
CA LYS A 278 19.74 8.18 -9.32
C LYS A 278 18.49 8.10 -8.42
N LEU A 279 17.54 9.04 -8.53
CA LEU A 279 16.24 8.98 -7.84
C LEU A 279 15.45 7.71 -8.18
N LEU A 280 15.60 7.20 -9.41
CA LEU A 280 14.90 5.98 -9.84
C LEU A 280 15.27 4.76 -8.98
N GLU A 281 16.48 4.72 -8.43
CA GLU A 281 16.92 3.64 -7.55
C GLU A 281 16.33 3.74 -6.14
N SER A 282 15.84 4.93 -5.77
CA SER A 282 15.21 5.17 -4.46
C SER A 282 13.68 5.05 -4.52
N ARG A 283 13.10 4.76 -5.69
CA ARG A 283 11.66 4.64 -5.90
C ARG A 283 11.17 3.24 -5.51
N PRO A 284 10.33 3.10 -4.46
CA PRO A 284 9.90 1.79 -4.00
C PRO A 284 9.08 1.00 -5.03
N ASP A 285 8.35 1.67 -5.93
CA ASP A 285 7.61 1.02 -7.01
C ASP A 285 8.53 0.40 -8.08
N ILE A 286 9.66 1.04 -8.38
CA ILE A 286 10.68 0.50 -9.30
C ILE A 286 11.41 -0.67 -8.62
N MET A 287 11.79 -0.51 -7.36
CA MET A 287 12.39 -1.60 -6.57
C MET A 287 11.46 -2.81 -6.47
N GLN A 288 10.15 -2.58 -6.32
CA GLN A 288 9.15 -3.65 -6.30
C GLN A 288 9.08 -4.39 -7.65
N ALA A 289 9.10 -3.66 -8.76
CA ALA A 289 9.06 -4.23 -10.10
C ALA A 289 10.36 -4.96 -10.48
N GLU A 290 11.50 -4.56 -9.89
CA GLU A 290 12.80 -5.21 -10.10
C GLU A 290 12.89 -6.59 -9.42
N GLU A 291 12.10 -6.81 -8.36
CA GLU A 291 12.09 -8.03 -7.54
C GLU A 291 11.04 -9.08 -7.97
N ILE A 292 10.27 -8.83 -9.04
CA ILE A 292 9.26 -9.75 -9.60
C ILE A 292 9.79 -10.38 -10.88
#